data_AF-A0A316BBP7-F1
#
_entry.id   AF-A0A316BBP7-F1
#
_cell.length_a   1.000
_cell.length_b   1.000
_cell.length_c   1.000
_cell.angle_alpha   90.00
_cell.angle_beta   90.00
_cell.angle_gamma   90.00
#
_symmetry.space_group_name_H-M   'P 1'
#
loop_
_entity.id
_entity.type
_entity.pdbx_description
1 polymer ?
#
loop_
_entity_poly.entity_id
_entity_poly.type
_entity_poly.pdbx_seq_one_letter_code
_entity_poly.pdbx_strand_id
1 'polypeptide(L)' 'MDLDINKAVGAAQDAVSAIAKDENAKKVANDAIDKVEKKVGVDLPDVDAINNAIGKK' A
#
# COMPACT_ATOMS: atom_id res chain seq x y z
N MET A 1 -12.22 9.33 -20.93
CA MET A 1 -12.51 8.63 -19.66
C MET A 1 -11.22 8.62 -18.82
N ASP A 2 -10.44 9.71 -18.87
CA ASP A 2 -9.02 9.74 -18.47
C ASP A 2 -8.77 10.60 -17.22
N LEU A 3 -9.84 11.13 -16.62
CA LEU A 3 -9.80 12.11 -15.53
C LEU A 3 -9.77 11.51 -14.13
N ASP A 4 -9.93 10.18 -13.99
CA ASP A 4 -10.04 9.55 -12.67
C ASP A 4 -8.88 8.64 -12.29
N ILE A 5 -8.20 8.01 -13.26
CA ILE A 5 -7.11 7.07 -12.95
C ILE A 5 -5.91 7.82 -12.33
N ASN A 6 -5.52 8.96 -12.90
CA ASN A 6 -4.39 9.74 -12.38
C ASN A 6 -4.68 10.35 -11.00
N LYS A 7 -5.93 10.74 -10.72
CA LYS A 7 -6.35 11.20 -9.39
C LYS A 7 -6.40 10.06 -8.38
N ALA A 8 -6.91 8.90 -8.78
CA ALA A 8 -6.94 7.70 -7.95
C ALA A 8 -5.53 7.21 -7.60
N VAL A 9 -4.59 7.24 -8.55
CA VAL A 9 -3.18 6.91 -8.32
C VAL A 9 -2.55 7.89 -7.32
N GLY A 10 -2.79 9.20 -7.47
CA GLY A 10 -2.29 10.20 -6.52
C GLY A 10 -2.85 10.01 -5.10
N ALA A 11 -4.16 9.81 -4.98
CA ALA A 11 -4.79 9.56 -3.67
C ALA A 11 -4.29 8.26 -3.02
N ALA A 12 -4.06 7.22 -3.83
CA ALA A 12 -3.48 5.96 -3.34
C ALA A 12 -2.02 6.13 -2.88
N GLN A 13 -1.20 6.91 -3.61
CA GLN A 13 0.16 7.27 -3.21
C GLN A 13 0.17 7.99 -1.87
N ASP A 14 -0.69 8.99 -1.70
CA ASP A 14 -0.79 9.78 -0.48
C ASP A 14 -1.24 8.93 0.72
N ALA A 15 -2.23 8.05 0.52
CA ALA A 15 -2.70 7.13 1.54
C ALA A 15 -1.61 6.14 1.98
N VAL A 16 -0.92 5.51 1.02
CA VAL A 16 0.17 4.56 1.32
C VAL A 16 1.33 5.29 2.01
N SER A 17 1.68 6.50 1.57
CA SER A 17 2.71 7.33 2.21
C SER A 17 2.34 7.72 3.64
N ALA A 18 1.07 8.02 3.91
CA ALA A 18 0.59 8.33 5.25
C ALA A 18 0.67 7.10 6.16
N ILE A 19 0.27 5.93 5.67
CA ILE A 19 0.38 4.65 6.40
C ILE A 19 1.84 4.31 6.66
N ALA A 20 2.74 4.49 5.69
CA ALA A 20 4.16 4.18 5.84
C ALA A 20 4.86 5.06 6.90
N LYS A 21 4.37 6.28 7.14
CA LYS A 21 4.90 7.23 8.13
C LYS A 21 4.36 7.00 9.55
N ASP A 22 3.24 6.30 9.71
CA ASP A 22 2.64 5.99 11.01
C ASP A 22 2.95 4.54 11.40
N GLU A 23 3.72 4.35 12.48
CA GLU A 23 4.19 3.03 12.89
C GLU A 23 3.05 2.06 13.27
N ASN A 24 1.95 2.59 13.81
CA ASN A 24 0.79 1.78 14.21
C ASN A 24 -0.06 1.40 12.99
N ALA A 25 -0.34 2.36 12.10
CA ALA A 25 -1.05 2.10 10.86
C ALA A 25 -0.29 1.12 9.97
N LYS A 26 1.04 1.26 9.90
CA LYS A 26 1.92 0.34 9.17
C LYS A 26 1.86 -1.08 9.72
N LYS A 27 1.89 -1.26 11.05
CA LYS A 27 1.73 -2.58 11.67
C LYS A 27 0.39 -3.21 11.33
N VAL A 28 -0.71 -2.46 11.45
CA VAL A 28 -2.06 -2.96 11.13
C VAL A 28 -2.18 -3.34 9.65
N ALA A 29 -1.63 -2.53 8.76
CA ALA A 29 -1.63 -2.81 7.33
C ALA A 29 -0.78 -4.03 6.97
N ASN A 30 0.41 -4.17 7.55
CA ASN A 30 1.25 -5.36 7.38
C ASN A 30 0.58 -6.62 7.94
N ASP A 31 -0.04 -6.54 9.13
CA ASP A 31 -0.82 -7.67 9.69
C ASP A 31 -1.98 -8.09 8.80
N ALA A 32 -2.62 -7.14 8.12
CA ALA A 32 -3.68 -7.42 7.16
C ALA A 32 -3.11 -8.10 5.90
N ILE A 33 -1.97 -7.62 5.39
CA ILE A 33 -1.25 -8.23 4.26
C ILE A 33 -0.86 -9.67 4.60
N ASP A 34 -0.23 -9.91 5.74
CA ASP A 34 0.16 -11.24 6.22
C ASP A 34 -1.03 -12.21 6.32
N LYS A 35 -2.18 -11.73 6.80
CA LYS A 35 -3.41 -12.55 6.89
C LYS A 35 -3.92 -12.94 5.51
N VAL A 36 -3.84 -12.04 4.54
CA VAL A 36 -4.25 -12.32 3.16
C VAL A 36 -3.24 -13.27 2.49
N GLU A 37 -1.94 -13.01 2.65
CA GLU A 37 -0.85 -13.86 2.16
C GLU A 37 -1.01 -15.30 2.66
N LYS A 38 -1.20 -15.52 3.96
CA LYS A 38 -1.42 -16.85 4.53
C LYS A 38 -2.71 -17.52 4.04
N LYS A 39 -3.76 -16.73 3.80
CA LYS A 39 -5.06 -17.26 3.34
C LYS A 39 -5.04 -17.64 1.87
N VAL A 40 -4.35 -16.86 1.04
CA VAL A 40 -4.31 -17.02 -0.42
C VAL A 40 -3.10 -17.88 -0.84
N GLY A 41 -2.08 -18.01 0.01
CA GLY A 41 -0.86 -18.76 -0.26
C GLY A 41 0.05 -18.06 -1.27
N VAL A 42 0.07 -16.72 -1.25
CA VAL A 42 0.87 -15.90 -2.18
C VAL A 42 1.66 -14.85 -1.40
N ASP A 43 2.92 -14.66 -1.77
CA ASP A 43 3.75 -13.61 -1.16
C ASP A 43 3.25 -12.24 -1.61
N LEU A 44 2.81 -11.43 -0.65
CA LEU A 44 2.35 -10.07 -0.89
C LEU A 44 3.42 -9.06 -0.44
N PRO A 45 3.63 -7.98 -1.21
CA PRO A 45 4.56 -6.94 -0.81
C PRO A 45 4.04 -6.21 0.44
N ASP A 46 4.95 -5.89 1.36
CA ASP A 46 4.63 -5.08 2.54
C ASP A 46 4.37 -3.61 2.18
N VAL A 47 3.91 -2.82 3.15
CA VAL A 47 3.60 -1.41 2.95
C VAL A 47 4.80 -0.60 2.44
N ASP A 48 6.04 -0.93 2.85
CA ASP A 48 7.23 -0.20 2.41
C ASP A 48 7.58 -0.52 0.95
N ALA A 49 7.47 -1.78 0.56
CA ALA A 49 7.67 -2.24 -0.80
C ALA A 49 6.62 -1.60 -1.73
N ILE A 50 5.35 -1.55 -1.31
CA ILE A 50 4.28 -0.86 -2.03
C ILE A 50 4.59 0.64 -2.12
N ASN A 51 4.96 1.29 -1.01
CA ASN A 51 5.28 2.71 -0.99
C ASN A 51 6.46 3.06 -1.92
N ASN A 52 7.51 2.24 -1.92
CA ASN A 52 8.67 2.42 -2.80
C ASN A 52 8.34 2.16 -4.28
N ALA A 53 7.46 1.20 -4.58
CA ALA A 53 7.05 0.88 -5.94
C ALA A 53 6.17 1.98 -6.55
N ILE A 54 5.24 2.53 -5.76
CA ILE A 54 4.32 3.57 -6.24
C ILE A 54 4.96 4.97 -6.12
N GLY A 55 5.83 5.21 -5.13
CA GLY A 55 6.52 6.47 -4.89
C GLY A 55 7.69 6.78 -5.84
N LYS A 56 8.15 5.81 -6.65
CA LYS A 56 9.11 6.05 -7.74
C LYS A 56 8.44 6.79 -8.90
N LYS A 57 8.38 8.11 -8.80
CA LYS A 57 8.40 9.03 -9.94
C LYS A 57 9.75 9.74 -10.00
#